data_AF-A0A942HM74-F1
#
_entry.id   AF-A0A942HM74-F1
#
_cell.length_a   1.000
_cell.length_b   1.000
_cell.length_c   1.000
_cell.angle_alpha   90.00
_cell.angle_beta   90.00
_cell.angle_gamma   90.00
#
_symmetry.space_group_name_H-M   'P 1'
#
loop_
_entity.id
_entity.type
_entity.pdbx_description
1 polymer ?
#
loop_
_entity_poly.entity_id
_entity_poly.type
_entity_poly.pdbx_seq_one_letter_code
_entity_poly.pdbx_strand_id
1 'polypeptide(L)'
;MALLVWFMMGIALWHFTVFLPERFWQGIVGAFLGAVIGSLVFGLLVLLVSGKSVDDTDLATALIGIPGTVIGLGVVWLIGVRQEAAALE
;
A
#
# COMPACT_ATOMS: atom_id res chain seq x y z
N MET A 1 -17.10 -7.39 2.27
CA MET A 1 -16.49 -6.53 3.33
C MET A 1 -14.96 -6.38 3.26
N ALA A 2 -14.22 -7.35 2.69
CA ALA A 2 -12.74 -7.37 2.67
C ALA A 2 -12.07 -6.11 2.04
N LEU A 3 -12.67 -5.53 1.00
CA LEU A 3 -12.15 -4.30 0.36
C LEU A 3 -11.98 -3.15 1.35
N LEU A 4 -12.95 -2.96 2.25
CA LEU A 4 -12.88 -1.92 3.28
C LEU A 4 -11.75 -2.22 4.28
N VAL A 5 -11.57 -3.48 4.65
CA VAL A 5 -10.50 -3.91 5.55
C VAL A 5 -9.12 -3.60 4.96
N TRP A 6 -8.89 -3.93 3.70
CA TRP A 6 -7.62 -3.64 3.02
C TRP A 6 -7.41 -2.14 2.84
N PHE A 7 -8.45 -1.38 2.50
CA PHE A 7 -8.39 0.07 2.43
C PHE A 7 -7.96 0.67 3.78
N MET A 8 -8.62 0.27 4.87
CA MET A 8 -8.29 0.72 6.23
C MET A 8 -6.89 0.28 6.65
N MET A 9 -6.46 -0.93 6.29
CA MET A 9 -5.10 -1.40 6.57
C MET A 9 -4.03 -0.58 5.84
N GLY A 10 -4.29 -0.25 4.57
CA GLY A 10 -3.42 0.64 3.78
C GLY A 10 -3.30 2.02 4.43
N ILE A 11 -4.41 2.59 4.88
CA ILE A 11 -4.43 3.86 5.60
C ILE A 11 -3.67 3.76 6.92
N ALA A 12 -3.92 2.71 7.72
CA ALA A 12 -3.26 2.53 9.01
C ALA A 12 -1.73 2.51 8.88
N LEU A 13 -1.21 1.81 7.88
CA LEU A 13 0.22 1.76 7.60
C LEU A 13 0.76 3.04 6.95
N TRP A 14 -0.04 3.69 6.10
CA TRP A 14 0.33 4.98 5.52
C TRP A 14 0.59 6.06 6.59
N HIS A 15 -0.08 6.03 7.75
CA HIS A 15 0.18 7.01 8.82
C HIS A 15 1.65 7.04 9.27
N PHE A 16 2.34 5.89 9.23
CA PHE A 16 3.75 5.83 9.61
C PHE A 16 4.68 6.49 8.58
N THR A 17 4.18 6.83 7.39
CA THR A 17 4.96 7.56 6.37
C THR A 17 5.22 9.02 6.75
N VAL A 18 4.53 9.55 7.78
CA VAL A 18 4.85 10.84 8.41
C VAL A 18 6.29 10.90 8.92
N PHE A 19 6.92 9.76 9.25
CA PHE A 19 8.33 9.71 9.66
C PHE A 19 9.32 9.78 8.49
N LEU A 20 8.86 9.63 7.24
CA LEU A 20 9.70 9.64 6.04
C LEU A 20 9.02 10.34 4.84
N PRO A 21 8.50 11.57 4.98
CA PRO A 21 7.64 12.16 3.96
C PRO A 21 8.39 12.59 2.69
N GLU A 22 9.68 12.89 2.82
CA GLU A 22 10.47 13.58 1.78
C GLU A 22 10.77 12.68 0.57
N ARG A 23 10.91 11.37 0.80
CA ARG A 23 11.45 10.43 -0.21
C ARG A 23 10.40 9.79 -1.10
N PHE A 24 9.12 10.01 -0.82
CA PHE A 24 8.04 9.43 -1.60
C PHE A 24 7.77 10.29 -2.84
N TRP A 25 7.55 9.65 -3.99
CA TRP A 25 7.09 10.35 -5.18
C TRP A 25 5.78 11.10 -4.87
N GLN A 26 5.74 12.42 -5.14
CA GLN A 26 4.63 13.31 -4.78
C GLN A 26 4.36 13.40 -3.26
N GLY A 27 5.36 13.11 -2.43
CA GLY A 27 5.31 13.21 -0.97
C GLY A 27 4.23 12.32 -0.34
N ILE A 28 3.53 12.87 0.66
CA ILE A 28 2.55 12.12 1.47
C ILE A 28 1.35 11.62 0.66
N VAL A 29 0.97 12.33 -0.41
CA VAL A 29 -0.17 11.96 -1.27
C VAL A 29 0.19 10.74 -2.14
N GLY A 30 1.39 10.71 -2.72
CA GLY A 30 1.82 9.52 -3.45
C GLY A 30 2.01 8.32 -2.53
N ALA A 31 2.51 8.53 -1.31
CA ALA A 31 2.59 7.47 -0.30
C ALA A 31 1.20 6.92 0.05
N PHE A 32 0.18 7.79 0.17
CA PHE A 32 -1.21 7.41 0.42
C PHE A 32 -1.75 6.51 -0.70
N LEU A 33 -1.60 6.96 -1.95
CA LEU A 33 -2.06 6.20 -3.11
C LEU A 33 -1.33 4.87 -3.24
N GLY A 34 0.00 4.86 -3.07
CA GLY A 34 0.81 3.65 -3.09
C GLY A 34 0.36 2.64 -2.04
N ALA A 35 0.17 3.08 -0.79
CA ALA A 35 -0.24 2.21 0.31
C ALA A 35 -1.62 1.59 0.09
N VAL A 36 -2.60 2.40 -0.32
CA VAL A 36 -3.99 1.98 -0.53
C VAL A 36 -4.10 1.07 -1.75
N ILE A 37 -3.54 1.48 -2.89
CA ILE A 37 -3.59 0.69 -4.13
C ILE A 37 -2.82 -0.62 -3.93
N GLY A 38 -1.64 -0.57 -3.31
CA GLY A 38 -0.85 -1.76 -3.00
C GLY A 38 -1.63 -2.77 -2.13
N SER A 39 -2.26 -2.30 -1.05
CA SER A 39 -3.10 -3.13 -0.18
C SER A 39 -4.26 -3.78 -0.95
N LEU A 40 -5.00 -2.99 -1.72
CA LEU A 40 -6.16 -3.46 -2.48
C LEU A 40 -5.78 -4.47 -3.56
N VAL A 41 -4.75 -4.17 -4.34
CA VAL A 41 -4.27 -5.05 -5.42
C VAL A 41 -3.79 -6.37 -4.85
N PHE A 42 -2.99 -6.35 -3.78
CA PHE A 42 -2.51 -7.58 -3.15
C PHE A 42 -3.65 -8.40 -2.53
N GLY A 43 -4.58 -7.74 -1.83
CA GLY A 43 -5.78 -8.40 -1.29
C GLY A 43 -6.62 -9.07 -2.36
N LEU A 44 -6.84 -8.38 -3.49
CA LEU A 44 -7.53 -8.95 -4.65
C LEU A 44 -6.77 -10.15 -5.25
N LEU A 45 -5.45 -10.07 -5.37
CA LEU A 45 -4.64 -11.20 -5.85
C LEU A 45 -4.77 -12.42 -4.94
N VAL A 46 -4.70 -12.23 -3.62
CA VAL A 46 -4.86 -13.34 -2.66
C VAL A 46 -6.27 -13.91 -2.72
N LEU A 47 -7.29 -13.07 -2.85
CA LEU A 47 -8.68 -13.51 -3.00
C LEU A 47 -8.88 -14.35 -4.27
N LEU A 48 -8.32 -13.92 -5.40
CA LEU A 48 -8.34 -14.64 -6.67
C LEU A 48 -7.68 -16.02 -6.56
N VAL A 49 -6.54 -16.11 -5.89
CA VAL A 49 -5.80 -17.38 -5.73
C VAL A 49 -6.47 -18.30 -4.69
N SER A 50 -7.08 -17.74 -3.66
CA SER A 50 -7.72 -18.52 -2.58
C SER A 50 -9.12 -19.01 -2.91
N GLY A 51 -9.77 -18.44 -3.94
CA GLY A 51 -11.16 -18.76 -4.29
C GLY A 51 -12.20 -18.34 -3.25
N LYS A 52 -11.83 -17.47 -2.29
CA LYS A 52 -12.73 -16.96 -1.25
C LYS A 52 -13.61 -15.83 -1.77
N SER A 53 -14.74 -15.58 -1.10
CA SER A 53 -15.58 -14.41 -1.38
C SER A 53 -15.08 -13.16 -0.67
N VAL A 54 -15.45 -11.98 -1.19
CA VAL A 54 -15.17 -10.66 -0.57
C VAL A 54 -15.91 -10.51 0.77
N ASP A 55 -16.91 -11.35 1.01
CA ASP A 55 -17.70 -11.34 2.25
C ASP A 55 -17.13 -12.25 3.35
N ASP A 56 -16.24 -13.19 2.98
CA ASP A 56 -15.54 -14.07 3.94
C ASP A 56 -14.41 -13.31 4.64
N THR A 57 -14.78 -12.50 5.63
CA THR A 57 -13.86 -11.59 6.32
C THR A 57 -13.45 -12.18 7.67
N ASP A 58 -12.16 -12.38 7.87
CA ASP A 58 -11.54 -12.86 9.10
C ASP A 58 -10.31 -12.00 9.49
N LEU A 59 -9.63 -12.34 10.57
CA LEU A 59 -8.41 -11.63 10.98
C LEU A 59 -7.30 -11.73 9.92
N ALA A 60 -7.22 -12.86 9.20
CA ALA A 60 -6.24 -13.04 8.13
C ALA A 60 -6.46 -12.04 6.99
N THR A 61 -7.72 -11.68 6.72
CA THR A 61 -8.08 -10.65 5.73
C THR A 61 -7.38 -9.31 6.01
N ALA A 62 -7.27 -8.92 7.28
CA ALA A 62 -6.55 -7.69 7.67
C ALA A 62 -5.04 -7.82 7.43
N LEU A 63 -4.45 -8.96 7.80
CA LEU A 63 -3.01 -9.21 7.64
C LEU A 63 -2.59 -9.27 6.16
N ILE A 64 -3.48 -9.74 5.28
CA ILE A 64 -3.25 -9.78 3.83
C ILE A 64 -3.02 -8.38 3.24
N GLY A 65 -3.58 -7.32 3.81
CA GLY A 65 -3.34 -5.96 3.32
C GLY A 65 -1.89 -5.48 3.54
N ILE A 66 -1.22 -5.99 4.57
CA ILE A 66 0.10 -5.49 5.01
C ILE A 66 1.18 -5.65 3.93
N PRO A 67 1.40 -6.84 3.32
CA PRO A 67 2.41 -6.99 2.28
C PRO A 67 2.14 -6.08 1.07
N GLY A 68 0.88 -5.96 0.65
CA GLY A 68 0.48 -5.08 -0.45
C GLY A 68 0.83 -3.63 -0.19
N THR A 69 0.54 -3.13 1.01
CA THR A 69 0.90 -1.77 1.41
C THR A 69 2.40 -1.54 1.39
N VAL A 70 3.20 -2.47 1.94
CA VAL A 70 4.68 -2.35 1.95
C VAL A 70 5.23 -2.32 0.53
N ILE A 71 4.72 -3.16 -0.36
CA ILE A 71 5.10 -3.18 -1.78
C ILE A 71 4.75 -1.84 -2.44
N GLY A 72 3.51 -1.36 -2.26
CA GLY A 72 3.06 -0.09 -2.84
C GLY A 72 3.86 1.11 -2.37
N LEU A 73 4.15 1.18 -1.06
CA LEU A 73 5.04 2.21 -0.49
C LEU A 73 6.46 2.09 -1.04
N GLY A 74 7.01 0.89 -1.14
CA GLY A 74 8.34 0.64 -1.71
C GLY A 74 8.45 1.11 -3.15
N VAL A 75 7.43 0.87 -3.98
CA VAL A 75 7.39 1.34 -5.38
C VAL A 75 7.40 2.87 -5.44
N VAL A 76 6.53 3.54 -4.68
CA VAL A 76 6.45 5.01 -4.67
C VAL A 76 7.74 5.64 -4.11
N TRP A 77 8.34 5.02 -3.10
CA TRP A 77 9.63 5.45 -2.54
C TRP A 77 10.77 5.32 -3.55
N LEU A 78 10.86 4.18 -4.26
CA LEU A 78 11.88 3.97 -5.29
C LEU A 78 11.77 4.98 -6.43
N ILE A 79 10.54 5.33 -6.82
CA ILE A 79 10.30 6.37 -7.83
C ILE A 79 10.75 7.74 -7.32
N GLY A 80 10.44 8.08 -6.06
CA GLY A 80 10.85 9.34 -5.44
C GLY A 80 12.37 9.50 -5.39
N VAL A 81 13.07 8.49 -4.87
CA VAL A 81 14.56 8.47 -4.80
C VAL A 81 15.21 8.62 -6.17
N ARG A 82 14.65 8.01 -7.22
CA ARG A 82 15.17 8.14 -8.59
C ARG A 82 14.99 9.56 -9.16
N GLN A 83 13.90 10.24 -8.81
CA GLN A 83 13.66 11.62 -9.24
C GLN A 83 14.58 12.60 -8.53
N GLU A 84 14.82 12.41 -7.23
CA GLU A 84 15.80 13.19 -6.47
C GLU A 84 17.20 13.05 -7.08
N ALA A 85 17.63 11.83 -7.39
CA ALA A 85 18.94 11.58 -8.00
C ALA A 85 19.09 12.27 -9.36
N ALA A 86 18.08 12.17 -10.24
CA ALA A 86 18.10 12.79 -11.56
C ALA A 86 18.03 14.32 -11.52
N ALA A 87 17.54 14.92 -10.44
CA ALA A 87 17.50 16.38 -10.27
C ALA A 87 18.84 16.98 -9.81
N LEU A 88 19.78 16.14 -9.38
CA LEU A 88 21.12 16.55 -8.92
C LEU A 88 22.20 16.44 -10.01
N GLU A 89 21.90 15.80 -11.13
CA GLU A 89 22.75 15.69 -12.33
C GLU A 89 22.55 16.88 -13.28
#